data_AF-A0A963NX57-F1
#
_entry.id   AF-A0A963NX57-F1
#
_cell.length_a   1.000
_cell.length_b   1.000
_cell.length_c   1.000
_cell.angle_alpha   90.00
_cell.angle_beta   90.00
_cell.angle_gamma   90.00
#
_symmetry.space_group_name_H-M   'P 1'
#
loop_
_entity.id
_entity.type
_entity.pdbx_description
1 polymer ?
#
loop_
_entity_poly.entity_id
_entity_poly.type
_entity_poly.pdbx_seq_one_letter_code
_entity_poly.pdbx_strand_id
1 'polypeptide(L)'
;SRGGDGKAVLSAVLREFLISEAMAALGIPTTRTLSAVLTGERVMREGYQPGAVLARVAASHVRVGTFQYFYARRDREALQALLAAQAPYDILISAATGGGRAAGPFLEMDMDGYRASFDKLWGYAHVIRYGTQHLAKDGAIVVVSGSPARKSLPGQVALSSVGGAVEALVRAVAKEIAPRRINVVSPGFIDTPMVPKDTPNRDEVYRQRTANNLIPRAGTADEVAQAILFVVQNDFVTGTTVDVDGGWLLS
;
A
#
# COMPACT_ATOMS: atom_id res chain seq x y z
N SER A 1 -9.62 8.59 8.15
CA SER A 1 -9.20 9.99 8.31
C SER A 1 -9.39 10.69 6.97
N ARG A 2 -10.19 11.75 6.90
CA ARG A 2 -10.28 12.58 5.69
C ARG A 2 -9.07 13.53 5.72
N GLY A 3 -8.19 13.45 4.72
CA GLY A 3 -6.96 14.26 4.67
C GLY A 3 -5.78 13.76 5.52
N GLY A 4 -5.85 12.55 6.10
CA GLY A 4 -4.69 11.95 6.80
C GLY A 4 -4.38 12.50 8.20
N ASP A 5 -5.26 13.34 8.77
CA ASP A 5 -5.14 13.92 10.12
C ASP A 5 -5.03 12.93 11.29
N GLY A 6 -5.25 11.63 11.06
CA GLY A 6 -5.20 10.59 12.08
C GLY A 6 -6.32 10.62 13.14
N LYS A 7 -7.27 11.57 13.07
CA LYS A 7 -8.32 11.76 14.09
C LYS A 7 -9.59 10.98 13.74
N ALA A 8 -10.23 10.40 14.75
CA ALA A 8 -11.50 9.69 14.63
C ALA A 8 -12.58 10.30 15.53
N VAL A 9 -13.83 10.30 15.06
CA VAL A 9 -15.01 10.67 15.86
C VAL A 9 -15.50 9.45 16.63
N LEU A 10 -16.14 9.68 17.78
CA LEU A 10 -16.66 8.62 18.64
C LEU A 10 -17.54 7.60 17.88
N SER A 11 -18.41 8.07 17.00
CA SER A 11 -19.29 7.20 16.21
C SER A 11 -18.53 6.24 15.28
N ALA A 12 -17.39 6.67 14.73
CA ALA A 12 -16.53 5.82 13.91
C ALA A 12 -15.79 4.78 14.77
N VAL A 13 -15.28 5.21 15.94
CA VAL A 13 -14.60 4.32 16.90
C VAL A 13 -15.54 3.24 17.42
N LEU A 14 -16.77 3.59 17.80
CA LEU A 14 -17.77 2.63 18.26
C LEU A 14 -18.18 1.64 17.16
N ARG A 15 -18.31 2.10 15.92
CA ARG A 15 -18.57 1.21 14.78
C ARG A 15 -17.46 0.19 14.60
N GLU A 16 -16.21 0.64 14.66
CA GLU A 16 -15.06 -0.27 14.55
C GLU A 16 -14.99 -1.26 15.73
N PHE A 17 -15.30 -0.80 16.95
CA PHE A 17 -15.40 -1.67 18.13
C PHE A 17 -16.41 -2.80 17.88
N LEU A 18 -17.63 -2.45 17.44
CA LEU A 18 -18.70 -3.43 17.20
C LEU A 18 -18.35 -4.42 16.09
N ILE A 19 -17.77 -3.95 14.98
CA ILE A 19 -17.31 -4.82 13.89
C ILE A 19 -16.22 -5.76 14.39
N SER A 20 -15.28 -5.27 15.19
CA SER A 20 -14.18 -6.06 15.72
C SER A 20 -14.68 -7.20 16.63
N GLU A 21 -15.63 -6.92 17.53
CA GLU A 21 -16.24 -7.97 18.37
C GLU A 21 -17.09 -8.96 17.56
N ALA A 22 -17.80 -8.50 16.54
CA ALA A 22 -18.55 -9.37 15.64
C ALA A 22 -17.63 -10.33 14.87
N MET A 23 -16.51 -9.84 14.32
CA MET A 23 -15.52 -10.67 13.62
C MET A 23 -14.92 -11.73 14.56
N ALA A 24 -14.63 -11.36 15.82
CA ALA A 24 -14.16 -12.30 16.83
C ALA A 24 -15.23 -13.38 17.15
N ALA A 25 -16.49 -13.00 17.31
CA ALA A 25 -17.60 -13.92 17.54
C ALA A 25 -17.84 -14.90 16.37
N LEU A 26 -17.55 -14.45 15.14
CA LEU A 26 -17.63 -15.27 13.93
C LEU A 26 -16.38 -16.14 13.69
N GLY A 27 -15.38 -16.08 14.58
CA GLY A 27 -14.13 -16.83 14.43
C GLY A 27 -13.23 -16.35 13.29
N ILE A 28 -13.44 -15.12 12.78
CA ILE A 28 -12.63 -14.54 11.70
C ILE A 28 -11.31 -14.03 12.30
N PRO A 29 -10.13 -14.59 11.92
CA PRO A 29 -8.85 -14.17 12.49
C PRO A 29 -8.52 -12.72 12.11
N THR A 30 -8.57 -11.81 13.08
CA THR A 30 -8.27 -10.38 12.88
C THR A 30 -7.83 -9.70 14.18
N THR A 31 -7.41 -8.44 14.10
CA THR A 31 -7.15 -7.61 15.31
C THR A 31 -8.44 -7.42 16.10
N ARG A 32 -8.37 -7.61 17.41
CA ARG A 32 -9.50 -7.40 18.33
C ARG A 32 -9.39 -6.04 19.01
N THR A 33 -10.52 -5.42 19.30
CA THR A 33 -10.53 -4.16 20.04
C THR A 33 -10.33 -4.44 21.52
N LEU A 34 -9.40 -3.72 22.16
CA LEU A 34 -9.18 -3.75 23.60
C LEU A 34 -10.03 -2.68 24.30
N SER A 35 -10.05 -1.47 23.77
CA SER A 35 -10.80 -0.36 24.36
C SER A 35 -11.13 0.74 23.35
N ALA A 36 -12.17 1.51 23.66
CA ALA A 36 -12.52 2.75 23.00
C ALA A 36 -12.50 3.87 24.05
N VAL A 37 -11.71 4.92 23.82
CA VAL A 37 -11.47 5.99 24.81
C VAL A 37 -11.73 7.34 24.17
N LEU A 38 -12.46 8.22 24.88
CA LEU A 38 -12.62 9.61 24.47
C LEU A 38 -11.28 10.34 24.57
N THR A 39 -10.94 11.13 23.55
CA THR A 39 -9.70 11.93 23.58
C THR A 39 -9.83 13.21 24.39
N GLY A 40 -11.06 13.62 24.73
CA GLY A 40 -11.37 14.95 25.29
C GLY A 40 -11.37 16.08 24.25
N GLU A 41 -10.85 15.85 23.05
CA GLU A 41 -10.87 16.83 21.96
C GLU A 41 -12.15 16.74 21.12
N ARG A 42 -12.50 17.84 20.42
CA ARG A 42 -13.52 17.83 19.36
C ARG A 42 -12.86 17.70 17.99
N VAL A 43 -13.43 16.86 17.13
CA VAL A 43 -12.97 16.61 15.77
C VAL A 43 -13.98 17.21 14.80
N MET A 44 -13.50 18.07 13.90
CA MET A 44 -14.34 18.66 12.85
C MET A 44 -14.60 17.65 11.73
N ARG A 45 -15.86 17.30 11.52
CA ARG A 45 -16.36 16.48 10.39
C ARG A 45 -17.60 17.17 9.81
N GLU A 46 -18.78 16.54 9.85
CA GLU A 46 -20.09 17.17 9.60
C GLU A 46 -20.51 17.99 10.84
N GLY A 47 -19.65 18.92 11.26
CA GLY A 47 -19.71 19.60 12.55
C GLY A 47 -18.72 19.05 13.59
N TYR A 48 -18.65 19.72 14.74
CA TYR A 48 -17.76 19.33 15.83
C TYR A 48 -18.32 18.13 16.59
N GLN A 49 -17.63 17.00 16.52
CA GLN A 49 -18.02 15.76 17.21
C GLN A 49 -16.97 15.37 18.25
N PRO A 50 -17.32 14.62 19.31
CA PRO A 50 -16.34 14.10 20.26
C PRO A 50 -15.30 13.21 19.56
N GLY A 51 -14.03 13.48 19.83
CA GLY A 51 -12.91 12.66 19.39
C GLY A 51 -12.77 11.40 20.25
N ALA A 52 -12.38 10.30 19.62
CA ALA A 52 -12.08 9.06 20.32
C ALA A 52 -10.91 8.33 19.66
N VAL A 53 -10.26 7.47 20.43
CA VAL A 53 -9.20 6.55 19.99
C VAL A 53 -9.64 5.12 20.29
N LEU A 54 -9.31 4.21 19.37
CA LEU A 54 -9.53 2.78 19.49
C LEU A 54 -8.18 2.10 19.77
N ALA A 55 -8.05 1.41 20.90
CA ALA A 55 -6.93 0.52 21.17
C ALA A 55 -7.27 -0.89 20.67
N ARG A 56 -6.37 -1.49 19.88
CA ARG A 56 -6.53 -2.85 19.36
C ARG A 56 -5.41 -3.74 19.87
N VAL A 57 -5.72 -5.01 20.04
CA VAL A 57 -4.80 -6.10 20.35
C VAL A 57 -4.80 -7.10 19.21
N ALA A 58 -3.64 -7.67 18.95
CA ALA A 58 -3.44 -8.75 18.00
C ALA A 58 -2.18 -9.51 18.40
N ALA A 59 -2.05 -10.76 17.96
CA ALA A 59 -0.79 -11.49 18.09
C ALA A 59 0.37 -10.75 17.39
N SER A 60 0.07 -10.03 16.31
CA SER A 60 0.95 -9.05 15.66
C SER A 60 0.09 -8.00 14.94
N HIS A 61 0.48 -6.72 15.00
CA HIS A 61 -0.18 -5.67 14.24
C HIS A 61 0.79 -4.55 13.87
N VAL A 62 0.97 -4.33 12.57
CA VAL A 62 1.63 -3.12 12.06
C VAL A 62 0.69 -2.40 11.11
N ARG A 63 0.40 -1.13 11.41
CA ARG A 63 -0.41 -0.28 10.54
C ARG A 63 0.45 0.23 9.40
N VAL A 64 -0.06 0.15 8.17
CA VAL A 64 0.59 0.64 6.94
C VAL A 64 1.18 2.06 7.10
N GLY A 65 0.53 2.92 7.89
CA GLY A 65 0.95 4.30 8.13
C GLY A 65 2.18 4.51 9.04
N THR A 66 2.59 3.55 9.87
CA THR A 66 3.66 3.77 10.86
C THR A 66 5.04 3.84 10.19
N PHE A 67 5.32 2.95 9.23
CA PHE A 67 6.57 3.01 8.45
C PHE A 67 6.61 4.23 7.53
N GLN A 68 5.48 4.57 6.92
CA GLN A 68 5.34 5.72 6.02
C GLN A 68 5.54 7.05 6.75
N TYR A 69 5.13 7.14 8.02
CA TYR A 69 5.31 8.32 8.86
C TYR A 69 6.80 8.62 9.13
N PHE A 70 7.56 7.61 9.56
CA PHE A 70 9.00 7.78 9.80
C PHE A 70 9.74 8.05 8.50
N TYR A 71 9.37 7.37 7.40
CA TYR A 71 9.94 7.67 6.08
C TYR A 71 9.64 9.10 5.61
N ALA A 72 8.38 9.56 5.71
CA ALA A 72 7.99 10.92 5.31
C ALA A 72 8.74 12.01 6.11
N ARG A 73 9.14 11.69 7.34
CA ARG A 73 9.97 12.56 8.20
C ARG A 73 11.47 12.36 7.99
N ARG A 74 11.85 11.46 7.08
CA ARG A 74 13.23 11.03 6.84
C ARG A 74 13.92 10.51 8.11
N ASP A 75 13.13 10.01 9.05
CA ASP A 75 13.56 9.47 10.34
C ASP A 75 13.97 7.98 10.17
N ARG A 76 15.21 7.79 9.73
CA ARG A 76 15.76 6.46 9.44
C ARG A 76 16.00 5.64 10.70
N GLU A 77 16.26 6.30 11.83
CA GLU A 77 16.50 5.64 13.11
C GLU A 77 15.20 5.03 13.64
N ALA A 78 14.11 5.80 13.63
CA ALA A 78 12.80 5.29 14.03
C ALA A 78 12.28 4.20 13.09
N LEU A 79 12.55 4.29 11.78
CA LEU A 79 12.23 3.23 10.82
C LEU A 79 12.95 1.91 11.18
N GLN A 80 14.25 1.96 11.47
CA GLN A 80 15.02 0.78 11.87
C GLN A 80 14.55 0.23 13.22
N ALA A 81 14.31 1.10 14.20
CA ALA A 81 13.80 0.70 15.51
C ALA A 81 12.43 -0.01 15.39
N LEU A 82 11.54 0.49 14.53
CA LEU A 82 10.25 -0.13 14.27
C LEU A 82 10.40 -1.51 13.61
N LEU A 83 11.27 -1.65 12.60
CA LEU A 83 11.53 -2.95 11.97
C LEU A 83 12.12 -3.96 12.97
N ALA A 84 13.07 -3.52 13.79
CA ALA A 84 13.67 -4.35 14.83
C ALA A 84 12.63 -4.78 15.89
N ALA A 85 11.72 -3.89 16.28
CA ALA A 85 10.66 -4.21 17.26
C ALA A 85 9.64 -5.23 16.76
N GLN A 86 9.55 -5.43 15.44
CA GLN A 86 8.67 -6.44 14.83
C GLN A 86 9.42 -7.73 14.47
N ALA A 87 10.74 -7.74 14.64
CA ALA A 87 11.58 -8.87 14.29
C ALA A 87 11.42 -10.05 15.27
N PRO A 88 11.63 -11.30 14.82
CA PRO A 88 11.76 -11.70 13.41
C PRO A 88 10.39 -11.78 12.72
N TYR A 89 10.39 -11.73 11.39
CA TYR A 89 9.19 -11.97 10.59
C TYR A 89 9.50 -12.78 9.33
N ASP A 90 8.50 -13.51 8.85
CA ASP A 90 8.60 -14.34 7.65
C ASP A 90 8.22 -13.59 6.38
N ILE A 91 7.35 -12.58 6.50
CA ILE A 91 6.75 -11.87 5.37
C ILE A 91 6.86 -10.37 5.57
N LEU A 92 7.40 -9.68 4.56
CA LEU A 92 7.48 -8.22 4.50
C LEU A 92 6.78 -7.69 3.25
N ILE A 93 5.63 -7.02 3.42
CA ILE A 93 4.85 -6.47 2.31
C ILE A 93 4.90 -4.94 2.37
N SER A 94 5.30 -4.30 1.26
CA SER A 94 5.27 -2.84 1.10
C SER A 94 4.41 -2.44 -0.10
N ALA A 95 3.19 -1.97 0.19
CA ALA A 95 2.19 -1.64 -0.84
C ALA A 95 2.09 -0.14 -1.18
N ALA A 96 2.79 0.73 -0.44
CA ALA A 96 2.82 2.16 -0.71
C ALA A 96 3.95 2.84 0.05
N THR A 97 4.60 3.77 -0.64
CA THR A 97 5.49 4.77 -0.06
C THR A 97 4.92 6.11 -0.52
N GLY A 98 4.61 6.98 0.44
CA GLY A 98 4.01 8.29 0.17
C GLY A 98 4.89 9.15 -0.72
N GLY A 99 4.32 10.19 -1.31
CA GLY A 99 5.02 11.14 -2.17
C GLY A 99 4.04 11.82 -3.13
N GLY A 100 4.28 13.09 -3.44
CA GLY A 100 3.59 13.77 -4.53
C GLY A 100 3.90 13.07 -5.86
N ARG A 101 2.95 13.11 -6.80
CA ARG A 101 3.16 12.58 -8.15
C ARG A 101 2.88 13.68 -9.16
N ALA A 102 3.87 13.96 -10.00
CA ALA A 102 3.63 14.77 -11.18
C ALA A 102 2.77 13.99 -12.19
N ALA A 103 1.91 14.69 -12.91
CA ALA A 103 1.09 14.16 -13.98
C ALA A 103 0.94 15.22 -15.07
N GLY A 104 0.66 14.79 -16.29
CA GLY A 104 0.52 15.69 -17.46
C GLY A 104 1.62 15.52 -18.51
N PRO A 105 1.53 16.23 -19.65
CA PRO A 105 2.50 16.14 -20.73
C PRO A 105 3.92 16.34 -20.21
N PHE A 106 4.86 15.50 -20.65
CA PHE A 106 6.22 15.52 -20.09
C PHE A 106 6.93 16.86 -20.29
N LEU A 107 6.73 17.51 -21.43
CA LEU A 107 7.37 18.80 -21.74
C LEU A 107 6.86 19.97 -20.88
N GLU A 108 5.73 19.79 -20.19
CA GLU A 108 5.13 20.77 -19.28
C GLU A 108 5.14 20.30 -17.83
N MET A 109 5.72 19.13 -17.56
CA MET A 109 5.66 18.48 -16.26
C MET A 109 6.49 19.26 -15.23
N ASP A 110 5.92 19.44 -14.03
CA ASP A 110 6.67 19.93 -12.88
C ASP A 110 7.82 18.97 -12.56
N MET A 111 9.06 19.44 -12.76
CA MET A 111 10.26 18.65 -12.57
C MET A 111 10.58 18.38 -11.10
N ASP A 112 10.13 19.24 -10.18
CA ASP A 112 10.26 18.97 -8.75
C ASP A 112 9.28 17.88 -8.31
N GLY A 113 8.03 17.91 -8.80
CA GLY A 113 7.07 16.83 -8.65
C GLY A 113 7.50 15.51 -9.31
N TYR A 114 8.17 15.58 -10.46
CA TYR A 114 8.75 14.40 -11.12
C TYR A 114 9.85 13.78 -10.26
N ARG A 115 10.78 14.60 -9.74
CA ARG A 115 11.82 14.15 -8.79
C ARG A 115 11.20 13.56 -7.52
N ALA A 116 10.18 14.21 -6.95
CA ALA A 116 9.48 13.76 -5.75
C ALA A 116 8.76 12.42 -5.96
N SER A 117 8.35 12.10 -7.19
CA SER A 117 7.74 10.81 -7.51
C SER A 117 8.68 9.63 -7.20
N PHE A 118 10.00 9.83 -7.24
CA PHE A 118 11.02 8.82 -6.88
C PHE A 118 11.14 8.56 -5.37
N ASP A 119 10.47 9.34 -4.51
CA ASP A 119 10.35 9.00 -3.09
C ASP A 119 9.69 7.61 -2.91
N LYS A 120 8.85 7.19 -3.87
CA LYS A 120 8.31 5.83 -3.87
C LYS A 120 9.43 4.78 -3.89
N LEU A 121 10.40 4.94 -4.80
CA LEU A 121 11.55 4.06 -4.96
C LEU A 121 12.41 4.05 -3.69
N TRP A 122 12.74 5.23 -3.17
CA TRP A 122 13.56 5.38 -1.96
C TRP A 122 12.91 4.75 -0.73
N GLY A 123 11.60 4.89 -0.57
CA GLY A 123 10.87 4.23 0.49
C GLY A 123 10.97 2.70 0.40
N TYR A 124 10.83 2.12 -0.80
CA TYR A 124 11.02 0.68 -0.98
C TYR A 124 12.48 0.27 -0.73
N ALA A 125 13.45 1.03 -1.22
CA ALA A 125 14.86 0.74 -0.98
C ALA A 125 15.19 0.69 0.52
N HIS A 126 14.66 1.61 1.33
CA HIS A 126 14.85 1.60 2.78
C HIS A 126 14.15 0.41 3.44
N VAL A 127 12.87 0.16 3.13
CA VAL A 127 12.13 -0.97 3.70
C VAL A 127 12.80 -2.30 3.36
N ILE A 128 13.27 -2.47 2.12
CA ILE A 128 14.01 -3.65 1.69
C ILE A 128 15.33 -3.74 2.45
N ARG A 129 16.16 -2.69 2.41
CA ARG A 129 17.51 -2.71 3.00
C ARG A 129 17.49 -3.00 4.50
N TYR A 130 16.68 -2.26 5.25
CA TYR A 130 16.61 -2.42 6.70
C TYR A 130 15.74 -3.60 7.10
N GLY A 131 14.65 -3.85 6.38
CA GLY A 131 13.71 -4.92 6.71
C GLY A 131 14.26 -6.31 6.43
N THR A 132 15.13 -6.47 5.43
CA THR A 132 15.73 -7.79 5.12
C THR A 132 16.64 -8.28 6.25
N GLN A 133 17.21 -7.39 7.05
CA GLN A 133 18.09 -7.75 8.18
C GLN A 133 17.36 -8.55 9.27
N HIS A 134 16.04 -8.39 9.35
CA HIS A 134 15.16 -9.03 10.34
C HIS A 134 14.27 -10.12 9.74
N LEU A 135 14.37 -10.35 8.43
CA LEU A 135 13.58 -11.34 7.71
C LEU A 135 14.13 -12.75 7.98
N ALA A 136 13.23 -13.72 8.18
CA ALA A 136 13.57 -15.14 8.25
C ALA A 136 14.45 -15.59 7.06
N LYS A 137 15.19 -16.69 7.23
CA LYS A 137 16.15 -17.17 6.24
C LYS A 137 15.48 -17.53 4.90
N ASP A 138 14.26 -18.02 4.98
CA ASP A 138 13.33 -18.42 3.92
C ASP A 138 12.19 -17.42 3.69
N GLY A 139 12.28 -16.24 4.31
CA GLY A 139 11.23 -15.23 4.24
C GLY A 139 11.05 -14.59 2.86
N ALA A 140 9.90 -13.95 2.69
CA ALA A 140 9.45 -13.36 1.43
C ALA A 140 9.15 -11.86 1.56
N ILE A 141 9.61 -11.09 0.57
CA ILE A 141 9.31 -9.66 0.43
C ILE A 141 8.38 -9.48 -0.78
N VAL A 142 7.36 -8.64 -0.63
CA VAL A 142 6.50 -8.23 -1.76
C VAL A 142 6.41 -6.72 -1.79
N VAL A 143 6.66 -6.12 -2.96
CA VAL A 143 6.42 -4.69 -3.19
C VAL A 143 5.39 -4.48 -4.29
N VAL A 144 4.71 -3.33 -4.29
CA VAL A 144 3.66 -3.03 -5.28
C VAL A 144 4.12 -1.95 -6.27
N SER A 145 4.20 -2.30 -7.56
CA SER A 145 4.48 -1.35 -8.66
C SER A 145 3.19 -0.76 -9.24
N GLY A 146 2.82 -1.13 -10.46
CA GLY A 146 1.64 -0.71 -11.22
C GLY A 146 1.88 -0.84 -12.73
N SER A 147 0.87 -1.27 -13.48
CA SER A 147 0.94 -1.52 -14.93
C SER A 147 1.51 -0.35 -15.77
N PRO A 148 1.32 0.94 -15.40
CA PRO A 148 1.98 2.06 -16.08
C PRO A 148 3.52 1.98 -16.14
N ALA A 149 4.15 1.17 -15.28
CA ALA A 149 5.58 0.86 -15.33
C ALA A 149 6.00 0.24 -16.68
N ARG A 150 5.10 -0.49 -17.33
CA ARG A 150 5.37 -1.27 -18.55
C ARG A 150 4.48 -0.88 -19.73
N LYS A 151 3.30 -0.31 -19.48
CA LYS A 151 2.44 0.29 -20.51
C LYS A 151 1.94 1.66 -20.04
N SER A 152 2.68 2.70 -20.38
CA SER A 152 2.36 4.09 -19.99
C SER A 152 1.33 4.72 -20.92
N LEU A 153 0.51 5.62 -20.35
CA LEU A 153 -0.36 6.51 -21.12
C LEU A 153 0.23 7.93 -21.15
N PRO A 154 -0.18 8.78 -22.12
CA PRO A 154 0.12 10.20 -22.07
C PRO A 154 -0.23 10.79 -20.70
N GLY A 155 0.67 11.58 -20.13
CA GLY A 155 0.50 12.13 -18.79
C GLY A 155 1.11 11.30 -17.64
N GLN A 156 1.60 10.09 -17.90
CA GLN A 156 2.04 9.15 -16.86
C GLN A 156 3.56 8.91 -16.79
N VAL A 157 4.38 9.77 -17.39
CA VAL A 157 5.86 9.57 -17.40
C VAL A 157 6.42 9.41 -15.98
N ALA A 158 6.01 10.26 -15.04
CA ALA A 158 6.43 10.14 -13.64
C ALA A 158 6.10 8.78 -13.03
N LEU A 159 4.87 8.30 -13.23
CA LEU A 159 4.41 7.03 -12.69
C LEU A 159 5.13 5.85 -13.35
N SER A 160 5.34 5.92 -14.66
CA SER A 160 6.01 4.89 -15.45
C SER A 160 7.49 4.74 -15.06
N SER A 161 8.24 5.85 -15.06
CA SER A 161 9.67 5.86 -14.73
C SER A 161 9.94 5.29 -13.34
N VAL A 162 9.16 5.69 -12.35
CA VAL A 162 9.31 5.21 -10.96
C VAL A 162 8.91 3.74 -10.84
N GLY A 163 7.80 3.33 -11.48
CA GLY A 163 7.36 1.94 -11.50
C GLY A 163 8.42 1.01 -12.12
N GLY A 164 9.01 1.41 -13.25
CA GLY A 164 10.10 0.68 -13.89
C GLY A 164 11.35 0.59 -13.02
N ALA A 165 11.70 1.66 -12.31
CA ALA A 165 12.82 1.66 -11.38
C ALA A 165 12.60 0.70 -10.19
N VAL A 166 11.37 0.61 -9.67
CA VAL A 166 11.02 -0.35 -8.61
C VAL A 166 11.15 -1.80 -9.09
N GLU A 167 10.64 -2.10 -10.28
CA GLU A 167 10.74 -3.45 -10.85
C GLU A 167 12.20 -3.84 -11.15
N ALA A 168 13.02 -2.87 -11.59
CA ALA A 168 14.45 -3.09 -11.79
C ALA A 168 15.19 -3.33 -10.46
N LEU A 169 14.88 -2.54 -9.41
CA LEU A 169 15.43 -2.72 -8.06
C LEU A 169 15.17 -4.15 -7.56
N VAL A 170 13.95 -4.64 -7.68
CA VAL A 170 13.56 -5.97 -7.19
C VAL A 170 14.33 -7.09 -7.90
N ARG A 171 14.49 -7.00 -9.23
CA ARG A 171 15.29 -7.97 -10.00
C ARG A 171 16.77 -7.99 -9.59
N ALA A 172 17.32 -6.84 -9.22
CA ALA A 172 18.69 -6.74 -8.73
C ALA A 172 18.82 -7.35 -7.32
N VAL A 173 17.98 -6.89 -6.39
CA VAL A 173 18.00 -7.33 -4.98
C VAL A 173 17.75 -8.84 -4.84
N ALA A 174 16.87 -9.42 -5.66
CA ALA A 174 16.55 -10.85 -5.60
C ALA A 174 17.79 -11.76 -5.68
N LYS A 175 18.83 -11.33 -6.41
CA LYS A 175 20.09 -12.06 -6.54
C LYS A 175 20.96 -11.94 -5.29
N GLU A 176 20.88 -10.81 -4.58
CA GLU A 176 21.72 -10.50 -3.43
C GLU A 176 21.18 -11.07 -2.11
N ILE A 177 19.86 -11.24 -2.00
CA ILE A 177 19.22 -11.67 -0.74
C ILE A 177 18.95 -13.18 -0.67
N ALA A 178 19.28 -13.93 -1.72
CA ALA A 178 19.10 -15.38 -1.75
C ALA A 178 19.70 -16.05 -0.49
N PRO A 179 19.01 -17.04 0.12
CA PRO A 179 17.82 -17.73 -0.37
C PRO A 179 16.47 -17.04 -0.08
N ARG A 180 16.46 -15.83 0.50
CA ARG A 180 15.22 -15.05 0.69
C ARG A 180 14.63 -14.64 -0.66
N ARG A 181 13.32 -14.46 -0.69
CA ARG A 181 12.58 -14.16 -1.92
C ARG A 181 12.08 -12.72 -1.93
N ILE A 182 12.03 -12.11 -3.10
CA ILE A 182 11.43 -10.78 -3.29
C ILE A 182 10.71 -10.72 -4.63
N ASN A 183 9.47 -10.24 -4.63
CA ASN A 183 8.64 -10.17 -5.83
C ASN A 183 7.89 -8.84 -5.91
N VAL A 184 7.36 -8.55 -7.10
CA VAL A 184 6.50 -7.41 -7.37
C VAL A 184 5.10 -7.89 -7.71
N VAL A 185 4.08 -7.21 -7.18
CA VAL A 185 2.72 -7.26 -7.73
C VAL A 185 2.44 -5.94 -8.43
N SER A 186 1.97 -6.00 -9.68
CA SER A 186 1.76 -4.84 -10.56
C SER A 186 0.28 -4.71 -10.91
N PRO A 187 -0.48 -3.85 -10.19
CA PRO A 187 -1.90 -3.69 -10.43
C PRO A 187 -2.18 -2.72 -11.59
N GLY A 188 -3.29 -2.95 -12.28
CA GLY A 188 -3.88 -2.01 -13.23
C GLY A 188 -4.76 -0.96 -12.54
N PHE A 189 -5.91 -0.64 -13.17
CA PHE A 189 -6.93 0.20 -12.52
C PHE A 189 -7.70 -0.61 -11.47
N ILE A 190 -7.48 -0.28 -10.20
CA ILE A 190 -8.12 -0.95 -9.06
C ILE A 190 -9.13 -0.03 -8.38
N ASP A 191 -10.30 -0.55 -8.09
CA ASP A 191 -11.28 0.06 -7.20
C ASP A 191 -10.74 0.01 -5.77
N THR A 192 -10.30 1.17 -5.26
CA THR A 192 -9.84 1.33 -3.88
C THR A 192 -10.47 2.56 -3.24
N PRO A 193 -10.52 2.64 -1.90
CA PRO A 193 -11.01 3.82 -1.18
C PRO A 193 -10.22 5.13 -1.43
N MET A 194 -9.12 5.09 -2.19
CA MET A 194 -8.40 6.27 -2.64
C MET A 194 -9.27 7.17 -3.56
N VAL A 195 -10.24 6.57 -4.26
CA VAL A 195 -11.31 7.29 -4.94
C VAL A 195 -12.60 7.11 -4.12
N PRO A 196 -13.05 8.14 -3.39
CA PRO A 196 -14.23 8.06 -2.53
C PRO A 196 -15.46 7.57 -3.30
N LYS A 197 -16.30 6.74 -2.67
CA LYS A 197 -17.48 6.14 -3.31
C LYS A 197 -18.53 7.18 -3.74
N ASP A 198 -18.55 8.32 -3.07
CA ASP A 198 -19.40 9.48 -3.34
C ASP A 198 -18.87 10.40 -4.44
N THR A 199 -17.73 10.06 -5.07
CA THR A 199 -17.20 10.82 -6.22
C THR A 199 -18.21 10.78 -7.38
N PRO A 200 -18.66 11.95 -7.89
CA PRO A 200 -19.59 11.99 -9.03
C PRO A 200 -19.03 11.23 -10.24
N ASN A 201 -19.88 10.46 -10.92
CA ASN A 201 -19.55 9.69 -12.11
C ASN A 201 -18.41 8.66 -11.93
N ARG A 202 -18.09 8.26 -10.70
CA ARG A 202 -17.01 7.30 -10.41
C ARG A 202 -17.11 6.04 -11.26
N ASP A 203 -18.25 5.37 -11.24
CA ASP A 203 -18.43 4.09 -11.91
C ASP A 203 -18.34 4.23 -13.43
N GLU A 204 -18.81 5.36 -13.97
CA GLU A 204 -18.63 5.71 -15.38
C GLU A 204 -17.16 5.92 -15.72
N VAL A 205 -16.41 6.67 -14.89
CA VAL A 205 -14.97 6.90 -15.08
C VAL A 205 -14.19 5.58 -15.06
N TYR A 206 -14.49 4.67 -14.13
CA TYR A 206 -13.86 3.36 -14.09
C TYR A 206 -14.19 2.55 -15.34
N ARG A 207 -15.47 2.46 -15.75
CA ARG A 207 -15.88 1.78 -16.98
C ARG A 207 -15.17 2.33 -18.21
N GLN A 208 -15.12 3.66 -18.37
CA GLN A 208 -14.44 4.30 -19.48
C GLN A 208 -12.94 4.01 -19.49
N ARG A 209 -12.27 4.10 -18.34
CA ARG A 209 -10.82 3.86 -18.22
C ARG A 209 -10.42 2.41 -18.46
N THR A 210 -11.31 1.47 -18.19
CA THR A 210 -11.06 0.04 -18.41
C THR A 210 -11.76 -0.51 -19.65
N ALA A 211 -12.40 0.33 -20.47
CA ALA A 211 -13.21 -0.13 -21.60
C ALA A 211 -12.41 -0.97 -22.62
N ASN A 212 -11.13 -0.65 -22.78
CA ASN A 212 -10.24 -1.36 -23.71
C ASN A 212 -9.52 -2.54 -23.06
N ASN A 213 -9.59 -2.71 -21.73
CA ASN A 213 -8.97 -3.85 -21.07
C ASN A 213 -9.64 -5.15 -21.53
N LEU A 214 -8.87 -6.24 -21.60
CA LEU A 214 -9.41 -7.56 -21.95
C LEU A 214 -10.51 -8.02 -20.97
N ILE A 215 -10.39 -7.64 -19.70
CA ILE A 215 -11.44 -7.71 -18.69
C ILE A 215 -11.90 -6.26 -18.45
N PRO A 216 -13.04 -5.82 -19.05
CA PRO A 216 -13.41 -4.40 -19.13
C PRO A 216 -14.08 -3.88 -17.85
N ARG A 217 -13.42 -4.08 -16.70
CA ARG A 217 -13.79 -3.53 -15.40
C ARG A 217 -12.55 -3.18 -14.58
N ALA A 218 -12.74 -2.36 -13.56
CA ALA A 218 -11.74 -2.20 -12.51
C ALA A 218 -11.48 -3.54 -11.80
N GLY A 219 -10.23 -3.78 -11.45
CA GLY A 219 -9.87 -4.82 -10.50
C GLY A 219 -10.27 -4.43 -9.07
N THR A 220 -10.24 -5.38 -8.16
CA THR A 220 -10.53 -5.20 -6.74
C THR A 220 -9.25 -5.32 -5.91
N ALA A 221 -9.26 -4.75 -4.70
CA ALA A 221 -8.14 -4.93 -3.77
C ALA A 221 -7.92 -6.42 -3.40
N ASP A 222 -8.99 -7.22 -3.38
CA ASP A 222 -8.94 -8.65 -3.10
C ASP A 222 -8.20 -9.42 -4.19
N GLU A 223 -8.42 -9.09 -5.47
CA GLU A 223 -7.67 -9.68 -6.59
C GLU A 223 -6.17 -9.35 -6.50
N VAL A 224 -5.81 -8.13 -6.08
CA VAL A 224 -4.40 -7.78 -5.82
C VAL A 224 -3.84 -8.55 -4.63
N ALA A 225 -4.63 -8.72 -3.56
CA ALA A 225 -4.23 -9.49 -2.38
C ALA A 225 -4.00 -10.97 -2.71
N GLN A 226 -4.82 -11.56 -3.58
CA GLN A 226 -4.63 -12.94 -4.06
C GLN A 226 -3.26 -13.10 -4.75
N ALA A 227 -2.84 -12.14 -5.58
CA ALA A 227 -1.52 -12.18 -6.20
C ALA A 227 -0.37 -12.03 -5.18
N ILE A 228 -0.55 -11.19 -4.15
CA ILE A 228 0.41 -11.08 -3.05
C ILE A 228 0.52 -12.43 -2.31
N LEU A 229 -0.60 -13.06 -1.99
CA LEU A 229 -0.63 -14.38 -1.35
C LEU A 229 0.04 -15.45 -2.21
N PHE A 230 -0.21 -15.44 -3.53
CA PHE A 230 0.45 -16.35 -4.47
C PHE A 230 1.98 -16.25 -4.39
N VAL A 231 2.56 -15.04 -4.49
CA VAL A 231 4.03 -14.89 -4.46
C VAL A 231 4.62 -15.11 -3.07
N VAL A 232 3.84 -14.94 -2.01
CA VAL A 232 4.24 -15.29 -0.64
C VAL A 232 4.30 -16.81 -0.48
N GLN A 233 3.27 -17.53 -0.90
CA GLN A 233 3.11 -18.97 -0.68
C GLN A 233 3.94 -19.84 -1.64
N ASN A 234 4.34 -19.30 -2.80
CA ASN A 234 5.11 -20.05 -3.79
C ASN A 234 6.62 -19.88 -3.56
N ASP A 235 7.25 -20.89 -2.96
CA ASP A 235 8.67 -20.88 -2.64
C ASP A 235 9.61 -20.93 -3.84
N PHE A 236 9.09 -21.20 -5.04
CA PHE A 236 9.86 -21.22 -6.28
C PHE A 236 9.79 -19.89 -7.07
N VAL A 237 9.12 -18.87 -6.52
CA VAL A 237 8.94 -17.57 -7.17
C VAL A 237 9.76 -16.49 -6.47
N THR A 238 10.74 -15.93 -7.19
CA THR A 238 11.53 -14.76 -6.75
C THR A 238 11.95 -13.91 -7.96
N GLY A 239 12.16 -12.61 -7.76
CA GLY A 239 12.56 -11.66 -8.79
C GLY A 239 11.51 -11.41 -9.88
N THR A 240 10.27 -11.90 -9.71
CA THR A 240 9.22 -11.77 -10.72
C THR A 240 8.32 -10.57 -10.48
N THR A 241 7.57 -10.20 -11.51
CA THR A 241 6.46 -9.25 -11.42
C THR A 241 5.18 -9.94 -11.86
N VAL A 242 4.21 -10.03 -10.95
CA VAL A 242 2.87 -10.59 -11.21
C VAL A 242 1.91 -9.47 -11.56
N ASP A 243 1.31 -9.55 -12.75
CA ASP A 243 0.33 -8.60 -13.24
C ASP A 243 -1.08 -8.89 -12.73
N VAL A 244 -1.75 -7.86 -12.22
CA VAL A 244 -3.17 -7.90 -11.81
C VAL A 244 -3.88 -6.69 -12.43
N ASP A 245 -4.07 -6.73 -13.74
CA ASP A 245 -4.35 -5.54 -14.53
C ASP A 245 -5.56 -5.65 -15.47
N GLY A 246 -6.26 -6.78 -15.45
CA GLY A 246 -7.38 -7.03 -16.36
C GLY A 246 -6.97 -7.12 -17.84
N GLY A 247 -5.70 -7.40 -18.14
CA GLY A 247 -5.17 -7.41 -19.50
C GLY A 247 -4.86 -6.01 -20.05
N TRP A 248 -4.65 -5.00 -19.20
CA TRP A 248 -4.20 -3.68 -19.64
C TRP A 248 -2.92 -3.79 -20.46
N LEU A 249 -1.88 -4.52 -20.00
CA LEU A 249 -0.62 -4.62 -20.73
C LEU A 249 -0.75 -5.14 -22.17
N LEU A 250 -1.82 -5.88 -22.49
CA LEU A 250 -2.04 -6.51 -23.79
C LEU A 250 -3.14 -5.85 -24.65
N SER A 251 -3.83 -4.84 -24.12
CA SER A 251 -4.88 -4.10 -24.84
C SER A 251 -4.36 -2.91 -25.65
#